data_AF-A0A2I1I4X0-F1
#
_entry.id   AF-A0A2I1I4X0-F1
#
_cell.length_a   1.000
_cell.length_b   1.000
_cell.length_c   1.000
_cell.angle_alpha   90.00
_cell.angle_beta   90.00
_cell.angle_gamma   90.00
#
_symmetry.space_group_name_H-M   'P 1'
#
loop_
_entity.id
_entity.type
_entity.pdbx_description
1 polymer ?
#
loop_
_entity_poly.entity_id
_entity_poly.type
_entity_poly.pdbx_seq_one_letter_code
_entity_poly.pdbx_strand_id
1 'polypeptide(L)'
;MGNITPPDYATLFFFEKGEWWDYVMLLIVIAALAFAAWLAQRNMWVVLALFIVVPVSLSIFWWPHSTAGTNSAGWFPIVKQYSALLGSLCLVALQVFPKLRHNKWYLLIPPLLLSVNIAEAVVRDFQCYFIHGIDPSQGMVTWGGPWNIMNGIAGILNLLAISGWIGIFVSKGKERGLIWGDLTIGWIIAYDIWNVAYVYNCLADRAWYSAIALLASCTIPAFMKFGKGAWIQYRAYTLTFWSAVVLTFPHFMQDSMFAHRSAHNPYAMFIISFAALVANIIVFGRHAYRIVKLRRNPFKQEIYSDTPTYVEWVRDLATDEDKELIAQRIGKTPAEVGYVS
;
A
#
# COMPACT_ATOMS: atom_id res chain seq x y z
N MET A 1 -28.37 -5.39 15.35
CA MET A 1 -27.37 -4.36 15.00
C MET A 1 -27.76 -3.13 15.79
N GLY A 2 -26.92 -2.69 16.74
CA GLY A 2 -27.20 -1.47 17.50
C GLY A 2 -27.27 -0.27 16.57
N ASN A 3 -28.13 0.71 16.88
CA ASN A 3 -28.27 1.92 16.09
C ASN A 3 -26.92 2.65 16.03
N ILE A 4 -26.33 2.75 14.85
CA ILE A 4 -25.16 3.61 14.61
C ILE A 4 -25.62 5.04 14.84
N THR A 5 -24.95 5.75 15.75
CA THR A 5 -25.26 7.15 15.99
C THR A 5 -24.91 7.94 14.72
N PRO A 6 -25.88 8.62 14.08
CA PRO A 6 -25.59 9.44 12.93
C PRO A 6 -24.65 10.59 13.34
N PRO A 7 -23.68 10.96 12.49
CA PRO A 7 -22.78 12.06 12.78
C PRO A 7 -23.52 13.41 12.87
N ASP A 8 -23.01 14.32 13.69
CA ASP A 8 -23.60 15.65 13.95
C ASP A 8 -23.35 16.68 12.83
N TYR A 9 -22.86 16.23 11.66
CA TYR A 9 -22.51 17.07 10.50
C TYR A 9 -23.19 16.58 9.22
N ALA A 10 -23.30 17.47 8.22
CA ALA A 10 -23.97 17.16 6.97
C ALA A 10 -23.14 16.15 6.15
N THR A 11 -23.73 15.01 5.81
CA THR A 11 -23.03 13.91 5.11
C THR A 11 -23.54 13.68 3.69
N LEU A 12 -22.63 13.37 2.79
CA LEU A 12 -22.88 12.65 1.54
C LEU A 12 -22.84 11.13 1.82
N PHE A 13 -22.96 10.32 0.77
CA PHE A 13 -23.07 8.86 0.92
C PHE A 13 -21.85 8.23 1.62
N PHE A 14 -20.63 8.71 1.34
CA PHE A 14 -19.37 8.19 1.89
C PHE A 14 -18.70 9.13 2.89
N PHE A 15 -18.78 10.44 2.70
CA PHE A 15 -18.06 11.39 3.54
C PHE A 15 -18.93 12.59 3.88
N GLU A 16 -18.47 13.45 4.78
CA GLU A 16 -19.03 14.76 5.02
C GLU A 16 -19.23 15.57 3.72
N LYS A 17 -20.19 16.49 3.70
CA LYS A 17 -20.33 17.43 2.59
C LYS A 17 -19.19 18.44 2.66
N GLY A 18 -18.13 18.15 1.93
CA GLY A 18 -16.92 18.97 1.87
C GLY A 18 -17.11 20.21 1.01
N GLU A 19 -16.26 21.19 1.27
CA GLU A 19 -16.18 22.40 0.48
C GLU A 19 -15.12 22.25 -0.62
N TRP A 20 -15.13 23.14 -1.61
CA TRP A 20 -14.25 22.98 -2.78
C TRP A 20 -12.75 22.89 -2.42
N TRP A 21 -12.33 23.53 -1.33
CA TRP A 21 -10.93 23.50 -0.87
C TRP A 21 -10.51 22.13 -0.31
N ASP A 22 -11.41 21.30 0.21
CA ASP A 22 -11.10 19.95 0.71
C ASP A 22 -10.65 19.04 -0.43
N TYR A 23 -11.34 19.15 -1.57
CA TYR A 23 -10.99 18.42 -2.79
C TYR A 23 -9.68 18.91 -3.41
N VAL A 24 -9.43 20.22 -3.38
CA VAL A 24 -8.15 20.78 -3.84
C VAL A 24 -7.00 20.31 -2.95
N MET A 25 -7.19 20.33 -1.63
CA MET A 25 -6.17 19.86 -0.68
C MET A 25 -5.90 18.36 -0.86
N LEU A 26 -6.94 17.55 -1.11
CA LEU A 26 -6.78 16.13 -1.45
C LEU A 26 -5.85 15.94 -2.66
N LEU A 27 -6.07 16.69 -3.74
CA LEU A 27 -5.22 16.64 -4.94
C LEU A 27 -3.79 17.09 -4.66
N ILE A 28 -3.61 18.13 -3.83
CA ILE A 28 -2.29 18.60 -3.42
C ILE A 28 -1.56 17.51 -2.63
N VAL A 29 -2.22 16.84 -1.67
CA VAL A 29 -1.62 15.76 -0.89
C VAL A 29 -1.23 14.58 -1.79
N ILE A 30 -2.10 14.18 -2.73
CA ILE A 30 -1.79 13.13 -3.72
C ILE A 30 -0.54 13.49 -4.52
N ALA A 31 -0.52 14.70 -5.07
CA ALA A 31 0.59 15.17 -5.90
C ALA A 31 1.89 15.28 -5.10
N ALA A 32 1.83 15.82 -3.87
CA ALA A 32 2.99 15.97 -3.00
C ALA A 32 3.58 14.61 -2.59
N LEU A 33 2.74 13.65 -2.19
CA LEU A 33 3.19 12.30 -1.84
C LEU A 33 3.79 11.57 -3.05
N ALA A 34 3.11 11.60 -4.19
CA ALA A 34 3.58 10.97 -5.42
C ALA A 34 4.90 11.61 -5.91
N PHE A 35 4.99 12.94 -5.86
CA PHE A 35 6.19 13.67 -6.24
C PHE A 35 7.37 13.41 -5.29
N ALA A 36 7.14 13.40 -3.98
CA ALA A 36 8.17 13.06 -3.00
C ALA A 36 8.68 11.63 -3.19
N ALA A 37 7.78 10.67 -3.44
CA ALA A 37 8.15 9.27 -3.70
C ALA A 37 8.94 9.14 -5.01
N TRP A 38 8.50 9.81 -6.06
CA TRP A 38 9.20 9.87 -7.36
C TRP A 38 10.60 10.49 -7.22
N LEU A 39 10.72 11.57 -6.44
CA LEU A 39 12.00 12.25 -6.21
C LEU A 39 12.94 11.38 -5.38
N ALA A 40 12.43 10.72 -4.33
CA ALA A 40 13.19 9.78 -3.52
C ALA A 40 13.66 8.58 -4.34
N GLN A 41 12.84 8.06 -5.25
CA GLN A 41 13.25 6.96 -6.12
C GLN A 41 14.48 7.31 -6.99
N ARG A 42 14.61 8.58 -7.41
CA ARG A 42 15.65 9.03 -8.34
C ARG A 42 16.89 9.62 -7.68
N ASN A 43 16.79 10.11 -6.45
CA ASN A 43 17.88 10.83 -5.79
C ASN A 43 18.21 10.25 -4.42
N MET A 44 19.41 9.67 -4.29
CA MET A 44 19.90 9.09 -3.04
C MET A 44 20.02 10.11 -1.90
N TRP A 45 20.32 11.37 -2.21
CA TRP A 45 20.35 12.43 -1.20
C TRP A 45 18.97 12.72 -0.63
N VAL A 46 17.94 12.62 -1.46
CA VAL A 46 16.55 12.77 -1.04
C VAL A 46 16.11 11.59 -0.20
N VAL A 47 16.56 10.37 -0.53
CA VAL A 47 16.37 9.19 0.32
C VAL A 47 16.99 9.38 1.70
N LEU A 48 18.26 9.80 1.77
CA LEU A 48 18.95 10.06 3.04
C LEU A 48 18.23 11.16 3.84
N ALA A 49 17.83 12.24 3.17
CA ALA A 49 17.10 13.32 3.81
C ALA A 49 15.74 12.85 4.36
N LEU A 50 14.90 12.21 3.54
CA LEU A 50 13.51 11.88 3.88
C LEU A 50 13.35 10.62 4.73
N PHE A 51 14.28 9.66 4.68
CA PHE A 51 14.21 8.42 5.44
C PHE A 51 15.20 8.34 6.61
N ILE A 52 16.16 9.27 6.72
CA ILE A 52 17.09 9.27 7.87
C ILE A 52 17.04 10.62 8.59
N VAL A 53 17.46 11.70 7.93
CA VAL A 53 17.63 13.00 8.59
C VAL A 53 16.31 13.54 9.13
N VAL A 54 15.28 13.58 8.28
CA VAL A 54 13.95 14.11 8.64
C VAL A 54 13.29 13.27 9.73
N PRO A 55 13.16 11.93 9.61
CA PRO A 55 12.57 11.11 10.67
C PRO A 55 13.32 11.23 12.00
N VAL A 56 14.66 11.20 12.00
CA VAL A 56 15.45 11.36 13.24
C VAL A 56 15.23 12.73 13.88
N SER A 57 15.25 13.79 13.07
CA SER A 57 15.02 15.16 13.56
C SER A 57 13.60 15.32 14.13
N LEU A 58 12.59 14.81 13.42
CA LEU A 58 11.20 14.86 13.87
C LEU A 58 10.99 14.04 15.15
N SER A 59 11.58 12.85 15.26
CA SER A 59 11.51 12.01 16.45
C SER A 59 12.08 12.67 17.70
N ILE A 60 13.20 13.39 17.56
CA ILE A 60 13.88 14.01 18.71
C ILE A 60 13.22 15.34 19.07
N PHE A 61 12.96 16.20 18.08
CA PHE A 61 12.62 17.60 18.32
C PHE A 61 11.12 17.91 18.25
N TRP A 62 10.33 17.15 17.48
CA TRP A 62 8.95 17.55 17.15
C TRP A 62 7.87 16.61 17.66
N TRP A 63 7.95 15.31 17.36
CA TRP A 63 6.91 14.33 17.73
C TRP A 63 6.57 14.25 19.22
N PRO A 64 7.52 14.45 20.17
CA PRO A 64 7.17 14.55 21.58
C PRO A 64 6.24 15.72 21.92
N HIS A 65 6.30 16.81 21.14
CA HIS A 65 5.48 18.01 21.34
C HIS A 65 4.22 18.00 20.49
N SER A 66 4.31 17.57 19.23
CA SER A 66 3.20 17.64 18.28
C SER A 66 2.10 16.61 18.53
N THR A 67 2.46 15.46 19.12
CA THR A 67 1.48 14.39 19.36
C THR A 67 0.76 14.54 20.70
N ALA A 68 1.26 15.36 21.62
CA ALA A 68 0.71 15.55 22.96
C ALA A 68 -0.76 15.99 22.92
N GLY A 69 -1.66 15.23 23.56
CA GLY A 69 -3.09 15.52 23.64
C GLY A 69 -3.92 15.16 22.38
N THR A 70 -3.32 14.52 21.38
CA THR A 70 -4.02 14.12 20.13
C THR A 70 -4.22 12.61 20.04
N ASN A 71 -5.11 12.14 19.14
CA ASN A 71 -5.23 10.70 18.83
C ASN A 71 -3.97 10.10 18.16
N SER A 72 -2.92 10.90 17.94
CA SER A 72 -1.61 10.45 17.48
C SER A 72 -0.58 10.28 18.61
N ALA A 73 -0.92 10.60 19.87
CA ALA A 73 -0.06 10.41 21.05
C ALA A 73 0.21 8.94 21.41
N GLY A 74 -0.60 8.02 20.87
CA GLY A 74 -0.48 6.59 21.16
C GLY A 74 0.82 5.97 20.64
N TRP A 75 1.20 4.83 21.22
CA TRP A 75 2.35 4.04 20.76
C TRP A 75 2.15 3.48 19.35
N PHE A 76 0.90 3.24 18.94
CA PHE A 76 0.57 2.58 17.68
C PHE A 76 0.95 3.41 16.44
N PRO A 77 0.61 4.72 16.32
CA PRO A 77 1.12 5.59 15.27
C PRO A 77 2.65 5.59 15.13
N ILE A 78 3.38 5.58 16.26
CA ILE A 78 4.85 5.57 16.28
C ILE A 78 5.39 4.24 15.73
N VAL A 79 4.87 3.10 16.20
CA VAL A 79 5.27 1.79 15.69
C VAL A 79 4.98 1.67 14.21
N LYS A 80 3.83 2.17 13.75
CA LYS A 80 3.46 2.15 12.34
C LYS A 80 4.40 2.97 11.47
N GLN A 81 4.84 4.14 11.96
CA GLN A 81 5.83 4.97 11.28
C GLN A 81 7.18 4.26 11.14
N TYR A 82 7.69 3.65 12.22
CA TYR A 82 8.99 2.95 12.16
C TYR A 82 8.92 1.66 11.34
N SER A 83 7.79 0.95 11.36
CA SER A 83 7.55 -0.21 10.50
C SER A 83 7.56 0.18 9.02
N ALA A 84 6.84 1.25 8.64
CA ALA A 84 6.84 1.80 7.29
C ALA A 84 8.25 2.27 6.87
N LEU A 85 8.97 2.94 7.78
CA LEU A 85 10.32 3.40 7.55
C LEU A 85 11.30 2.23 7.29
N LEU A 86 11.24 1.18 8.10
CA LEU A 86 12.05 -0.02 7.92
C LEU A 86 11.76 -0.69 6.57
N GLY A 87 10.49 -0.76 6.17
CA GLY A 87 10.10 -1.26 4.85
C GLY A 87 10.68 -0.44 3.71
N SER A 88 10.62 0.90 3.80
CA SER A 88 11.22 1.79 2.81
C SER A 88 12.74 1.65 2.73
N LEU A 89 13.43 1.59 3.88
CA LEU A 89 14.88 1.41 3.94
C LEU A 89 15.33 0.05 3.39
N CYS A 90 14.53 -1.01 3.59
CA CYS A 90 14.78 -2.32 2.98
C CYS A 90 14.76 -2.24 1.43
N LEU A 91 13.79 -1.52 0.87
CA LEU A 91 13.72 -1.32 -0.59
C LEU A 91 14.88 -0.48 -1.10
N VAL A 92 15.26 0.58 -0.38
CA VAL A 92 16.43 1.40 -0.69
C VAL A 92 17.70 0.55 -0.71
N ALA A 93 17.87 -0.36 0.26
CA ALA A 93 19.04 -1.23 0.32
C ALA A 93 19.18 -2.13 -0.92
N LEU A 94 18.08 -2.60 -1.52
CA LEU A 94 18.10 -3.31 -2.81
C LEU A 94 18.58 -2.43 -3.96
N GLN A 95 18.28 -1.13 -3.93
CA GLN A 95 18.77 -0.19 -4.93
C GLN A 95 20.26 0.13 -4.77
N VAL A 96 20.77 0.18 -3.53
CA VAL A 96 22.16 0.56 -3.23
C VAL A 96 23.12 -0.61 -3.37
N PHE A 97 22.75 -1.80 -2.89
CA PHE A 97 23.67 -2.93 -2.76
C PHE A 97 23.36 -4.04 -3.79
N PRO A 98 24.13 -4.16 -4.90
CA PRO A 98 23.89 -5.16 -5.94
C PRO A 98 24.00 -6.60 -5.44
N LYS A 99 24.81 -6.84 -4.40
CA LYS A 99 24.94 -8.17 -3.77
C LYS A 99 23.64 -8.65 -3.13
N LEU A 100 22.79 -7.74 -2.63
CA LEU A 100 21.50 -8.09 -2.03
C LEU A 100 20.46 -8.49 -3.08
N ARG A 101 20.60 -7.99 -4.31
CA ARG A 101 19.69 -8.30 -5.43
C ARG A 101 19.76 -9.77 -5.86
N HIS A 102 20.90 -10.42 -5.63
CA HIS A 102 21.11 -11.83 -5.97
C HIS A 102 20.87 -12.77 -4.78
N ASN A 103 20.68 -12.22 -3.58
CA ASN A 103 20.43 -13.01 -2.39
C ASN A 103 18.93 -13.32 -2.27
N LYS A 104 18.58 -14.59 -2.55
CA LYS A 104 17.19 -15.08 -2.47
C LYS A 104 16.54 -14.78 -1.12
N TRP A 105 17.30 -14.83 -0.01
CA TRP A 105 16.78 -14.54 1.32
C TRP A 105 16.38 -13.08 1.50
N TYR A 106 17.13 -12.15 0.91
CA TYR A 106 16.82 -10.73 1.00
C TYR A 106 15.63 -10.35 0.11
N LEU A 107 15.52 -10.96 -1.07
CA LEU A 107 14.38 -10.75 -1.98
C LEU A 107 13.03 -11.17 -1.37
N LEU A 108 13.03 -12.05 -0.36
CA LEU A 108 11.83 -12.43 0.39
C LEU A 108 11.37 -11.36 1.39
N ILE A 109 12.23 -10.41 1.78
CA ILE A 109 11.90 -9.41 2.80
C ILE A 109 10.78 -8.47 2.33
N PRO A 110 10.83 -7.83 1.15
CA PRO A 110 9.75 -6.94 0.73
C PRO A 110 8.37 -7.64 0.62
N PRO A 111 8.25 -8.83 0.02
CA PRO A 111 7.01 -9.59 0.04
C PRO A 111 6.52 -9.94 1.44
N LEU A 112 7.43 -10.31 2.35
CA LEU A 112 7.09 -10.63 3.72
C LEU A 112 6.59 -9.40 4.48
N LEU A 113 7.22 -8.24 4.33
CA LEU A 113 6.78 -7.00 4.96
C LEU A 113 5.40 -6.57 4.46
N LEU A 114 5.15 -6.66 3.15
CA LEU A 114 3.82 -6.42 2.58
C LEU A 114 2.79 -7.41 3.13
N SER A 115 3.15 -8.70 3.21
CA SER A 115 2.28 -9.76 3.73
C SER A 115 1.91 -9.54 5.19
N VAL A 116 2.89 -9.19 6.03
CA VAL A 116 2.67 -8.85 7.45
C VAL A 116 1.79 -7.62 7.58
N ASN A 117 2.00 -6.58 6.76
CA ASN A 117 1.17 -5.38 6.79
C ASN A 117 -0.30 -5.67 6.43
N ILE A 118 -0.54 -6.54 5.44
CA ILE A 118 -1.89 -7.01 5.10
C ILE A 118 -2.47 -7.85 6.24
N ALA A 119 -1.70 -8.78 6.80
CA ALA A 119 -2.14 -9.64 7.89
C ALA A 119 -2.52 -8.83 9.15
N GLU A 120 -1.74 -7.81 9.51
CA GLU A 120 -2.04 -6.89 10.61
C GLU A 120 -3.39 -6.18 10.38
N ALA A 121 -3.62 -5.68 9.17
CA ALA A 121 -4.88 -5.04 8.82
C ALA A 121 -6.07 -6.02 8.83
N VAL A 122 -5.89 -7.25 8.37
CA VAL A 122 -6.90 -8.32 8.44
C VAL A 122 -7.27 -8.65 9.89
N VAL A 123 -6.27 -8.81 10.76
CA VAL A 123 -6.50 -9.04 12.20
C VAL A 123 -7.27 -7.85 12.80
N ARG A 124 -6.88 -6.63 12.43
CA ARG A 124 -7.56 -5.42 12.89
C ARG A 124 -9.00 -5.33 12.40
N ASP A 125 -9.31 -5.71 11.17
CA ASP A 125 -10.68 -5.80 10.66
C ASP A 125 -11.54 -6.71 11.56
N PHE A 126 -11.05 -7.91 11.86
CA PHE A 126 -11.76 -8.84 12.75
C PHE A 126 -11.89 -8.31 14.19
N GLN A 127 -10.92 -7.52 14.69
CA GLN A 127 -11.05 -6.86 15.99
C GLN A 127 -12.11 -5.77 15.98
N CYS A 128 -12.12 -4.93 14.94
CA CYS A 128 -13.07 -3.83 14.80
C CYS A 128 -14.52 -4.31 14.67
N TYR A 129 -14.76 -5.55 14.22
CA TYR A 129 -16.09 -6.17 14.23
C TYR A 129 -16.80 -6.09 15.60
N PHE A 130 -16.04 -6.22 16.70
CA PHE A 130 -16.58 -6.22 18.06
C PHE A 130 -16.66 -4.82 18.69
N ILE A 131 -16.21 -3.78 17.99
CA ILE A 131 -16.15 -2.41 18.51
C ILE A 131 -17.36 -1.62 18.01
N HIS A 132 -18.11 -1.01 18.93
CA HIS A 132 -19.25 -0.16 18.60
C HIS A 132 -19.16 1.14 19.43
N GLY A 133 -18.46 2.14 18.88
CA GLY A 133 -18.20 3.41 19.56
C GLY A 133 -16.73 3.81 19.49
N ILE A 134 -16.20 4.45 20.53
CA ILE A 134 -14.80 4.88 20.56
C ILE A 134 -13.90 3.65 20.73
N ASP A 135 -13.00 3.45 19.78
CA ASP A 135 -12.00 2.40 19.80
C ASP A 135 -11.03 2.59 20.98
N PRO A 136 -10.97 1.65 21.93
CA PRO A 136 -10.11 1.78 23.12
C PRO A 136 -8.62 1.89 22.79
N SER A 137 -8.20 1.44 21.60
CA SER A 137 -6.79 1.39 21.20
C SER A 137 -6.34 2.59 20.36
N GLN A 138 -7.28 3.29 19.71
CA GLN A 138 -6.97 4.38 18.78
C GLN A 138 -7.72 5.69 19.07
N GLY A 139 -8.71 5.67 19.98
CA GLY A 139 -9.49 6.86 20.34
C GLY A 139 -10.39 7.37 19.21
N MET A 140 -10.63 6.57 18.17
CA MET A 140 -11.43 6.91 16.99
C MET A 140 -12.80 6.26 17.05
N VAL A 141 -13.81 6.88 16.45
CA VAL A 141 -15.14 6.26 16.38
C VAL A 141 -15.12 5.14 15.33
N THR A 142 -15.37 3.92 15.79
CA THR A 142 -15.38 2.71 14.97
C THR A 142 -16.70 1.98 15.13
N TRP A 143 -17.33 1.67 14.01
CA TRP A 143 -18.57 0.88 13.95
C TRP A 143 -18.29 -0.46 13.29
N GLY A 144 -18.18 -1.48 14.12
CA GLY A 144 -18.06 -2.87 13.71
C GLY A 144 -19.33 -3.41 13.09
N GLY A 145 -19.19 -4.27 12.09
CA GLY A 145 -20.32 -4.97 11.47
C GLY A 145 -19.89 -6.02 10.45
N PRO A 146 -20.84 -6.69 9.78
CA PRO A 146 -20.53 -7.76 8.82
C PRO A 146 -19.54 -7.35 7.72
N TRP A 147 -19.50 -6.06 7.38
CA TRP A 147 -18.53 -5.49 6.45
C TRP A 147 -17.07 -5.72 6.86
N ASN A 148 -16.74 -5.69 8.17
CA ASN A 148 -15.39 -6.00 8.65
C ASN A 148 -15.00 -7.47 8.40
N ILE A 149 -15.93 -8.40 8.58
CA ILE A 149 -15.69 -9.82 8.31
C ILE A 149 -15.46 -10.03 6.80
N MET A 150 -16.32 -9.42 5.98
CA MET A 150 -16.19 -9.48 4.52
C MET A 150 -14.85 -8.90 4.06
N ASN A 151 -14.44 -7.77 4.64
CA ASN A 151 -13.16 -7.14 4.30
C ASN A 151 -11.96 -7.95 4.81
N GLY A 152 -12.04 -8.53 6.01
CA GLY A 152 -11.02 -9.45 6.52
C GLY A 152 -10.81 -10.66 5.61
N ILE A 153 -11.90 -11.28 5.14
CA ILE A 153 -11.84 -12.39 4.16
C ILE A 153 -11.22 -11.91 2.84
N ALA A 154 -11.64 -10.74 2.34
CA ALA A 154 -11.07 -10.16 1.13
C ALA A 154 -9.55 -9.94 1.25
N GLY A 155 -9.08 -9.51 2.42
CA GLY A 155 -7.65 -9.32 2.71
C GLY A 155 -6.88 -10.65 2.76
N ILE A 156 -7.47 -11.72 3.28
CA ILE A 156 -6.88 -13.07 3.22
C ILE A 156 -6.72 -13.51 1.76
N LEU A 157 -7.76 -13.34 0.94
CA LEU A 157 -7.69 -13.67 -0.48
C LEU A 157 -6.62 -12.83 -1.21
N ASN A 158 -6.51 -11.55 -0.88
CA ASN A 158 -5.49 -10.65 -1.42
C ASN A 158 -4.07 -11.12 -1.06
N LEU A 159 -3.86 -11.45 0.21
CA LEU A 159 -2.61 -11.97 0.76
C LEU A 159 -2.18 -13.26 0.06
N LEU A 160 -3.12 -14.20 -0.15
CA LEU A 160 -2.86 -15.47 -0.83
C LEU A 160 -2.63 -15.31 -2.34
N ALA A 161 -3.06 -14.19 -2.93
CA ALA A 161 -2.79 -13.87 -4.33
C ALA A 161 -1.40 -13.22 -4.56
N ILE A 162 -0.61 -12.98 -3.50
CA ILE A 162 0.76 -12.50 -3.62
C ILE A 162 1.65 -13.62 -4.17
N SER A 163 2.36 -13.30 -5.25
CA SER A 163 3.23 -14.25 -5.97
C SER A 163 4.52 -13.59 -6.43
N GLY A 164 5.46 -14.40 -6.93
CA GLY A 164 6.74 -13.91 -7.40
C GLY A 164 7.62 -13.41 -6.27
N TRP A 165 7.65 -14.14 -5.15
CA TRP A 165 8.39 -13.78 -3.92
C TRP A 165 9.90 -13.56 -4.14
N ILE A 166 10.46 -14.09 -5.22
CA ILE A 166 11.88 -13.94 -5.61
C ILE A 166 11.98 -13.17 -6.95
N GLY A 167 10.86 -12.78 -7.56
CA GLY A 167 10.76 -12.14 -8.89
C GLY A 167 10.98 -10.63 -8.91
N ILE A 168 11.50 -10.07 -7.82
CA ILE A 168 11.80 -8.64 -7.71
C ILE A 168 13.17 -8.38 -8.35
N PHE A 169 13.21 -7.45 -9.31
CA PHE A 169 14.47 -7.00 -9.91
C PHE A 169 14.55 -5.47 -9.93
N VAL A 170 15.77 -4.95 -10.08
CA VAL A 170 16.02 -3.50 -10.13
C VAL A 170 16.24 -3.08 -11.57
N SER A 171 15.53 -2.03 -12.01
CA SER A 171 15.66 -1.51 -13.37
C SER A 171 17.10 -1.10 -13.72
N LYS A 172 17.54 -1.38 -14.96
CA LYS A 172 18.82 -0.90 -15.55
C LYS A 172 18.94 0.64 -15.56
N GLY A 173 17.82 1.37 -15.53
CA GLY A 173 17.79 2.83 -15.68
C GLY A 173 18.41 3.62 -14.52
N LYS A 174 18.68 4.91 -14.73
CA LYS A 174 19.18 5.85 -13.69
C LYS A 174 18.31 5.88 -12.43
N GLU A 175 17.03 5.56 -12.58
CA GLU A 175 16.02 5.59 -11.53
C GLU A 175 16.08 4.36 -10.62
N ARG A 176 16.77 3.28 -11.02
CA ARG A 176 16.91 2.01 -10.27
C ARG A 176 15.59 1.58 -9.61
N GLY A 177 14.47 1.72 -10.32
CA GLY A 177 13.15 1.39 -9.80
C GLY A 177 13.06 -0.11 -9.48
N LEU A 178 12.45 -0.44 -8.35
CA LEU A 178 12.27 -1.83 -7.93
C LEU A 178 11.01 -2.40 -8.57
N ILE A 179 11.18 -3.29 -9.55
CA ILE A 179 10.08 -3.84 -10.33
C ILE A 179 9.68 -5.20 -9.77
N TRP A 180 8.40 -5.36 -9.49
CA TRP A 180 7.82 -6.62 -9.08
C TRP A 180 6.73 -7.03 -10.06
N GLY A 181 7.11 -7.84 -11.06
CA GLY A 181 6.24 -8.09 -12.22
C GLY A 181 5.01 -8.94 -11.92
N ASP A 182 5.05 -9.79 -10.88
CA ASP A 182 3.91 -10.64 -10.50
C ASP A 182 2.79 -9.88 -9.76
N LEU A 183 3.05 -8.65 -9.30
CA LEU A 183 2.02 -7.74 -8.82
C LEU A 183 1.30 -7.13 -10.03
N THR A 184 0.36 -7.89 -10.57
CA THR A 184 -0.45 -7.44 -11.71
C THR A 184 -1.30 -6.23 -11.33
N ILE A 185 -1.62 -5.41 -12.33
CA ILE A 185 -2.53 -4.26 -12.17
C ILE A 185 -3.87 -4.69 -11.54
N GLY A 186 -4.40 -5.85 -11.92
CA GLY A 186 -5.63 -6.38 -11.34
C GLY A 186 -5.51 -6.66 -9.84
N TRP A 187 -4.36 -7.18 -9.39
CA TRP A 187 -4.07 -7.36 -7.97
C TRP A 187 -3.95 -6.02 -7.25
N ILE A 188 -3.28 -5.02 -7.84
CA ILE A 188 -3.14 -3.67 -7.26
C ILE A 188 -4.52 -3.03 -7.05
N ILE A 189 -5.40 -3.10 -8.05
CA ILE A 189 -6.77 -2.56 -7.92
C ILE A 189 -7.55 -3.30 -6.82
N ALA A 190 -7.47 -4.63 -6.77
CA ALA A 190 -8.17 -5.40 -5.73
C ALA A 190 -7.61 -5.11 -4.32
N TYR A 191 -6.30 -4.89 -4.21
CA TYR A 191 -5.65 -4.44 -2.99
C TYR A 191 -6.11 -3.04 -2.59
N ASP A 192 -6.18 -2.09 -3.53
CA ASP A 192 -6.60 -0.72 -3.24
C ASP A 192 -8.05 -0.66 -2.77
N ILE A 193 -8.97 -1.37 -3.44
CA ILE A 193 -10.39 -1.41 -3.02
C ILE A 193 -10.50 -2.00 -1.60
N TRP A 194 -9.76 -3.07 -1.32
CA TRP A 194 -9.70 -3.67 0.01
C TRP A 194 -9.09 -2.72 1.07
N ASN A 195 -8.05 -1.97 0.70
CA ASN A 195 -7.41 -1.04 1.61
C ASN A 195 -8.31 0.19 1.88
N VAL A 196 -9.04 0.67 0.87
CA VAL A 196 -10.07 1.70 1.06
C VAL A 196 -11.13 1.22 2.04
N ALA A 197 -11.65 0.01 1.85
CA ALA A 197 -12.61 -0.60 2.78
C ALA A 197 -12.05 -0.68 4.21
N TYR A 198 -10.81 -1.16 4.36
CA TYR A 198 -10.15 -1.28 5.66
C TYR A 198 -10.03 0.07 6.36
N VAL A 199 -9.49 1.09 5.69
CA VAL A 199 -9.31 2.41 6.29
C VAL A 199 -10.66 3.04 6.60
N TYR A 200 -11.65 2.89 5.72
CA TYR A 200 -12.99 3.43 5.95
C TYR A 200 -13.70 2.77 7.15
N ASN A 201 -13.52 1.46 7.34
CA ASN A 201 -14.15 0.70 8.41
C ASN A 201 -13.40 0.79 9.75
N CYS A 202 -12.07 0.83 9.73
CA CYS A 202 -11.22 0.73 10.94
C CYS A 202 -10.50 2.04 11.31
N LEU A 203 -10.43 3.02 10.40
CA LEU A 203 -9.72 4.29 10.55
C LEU A 203 -10.55 5.45 9.99
N ALA A 204 -11.85 5.44 10.30
CA ALA A 204 -12.86 6.30 9.67
C ALA A 204 -12.51 7.80 9.73
N ASP A 205 -11.95 8.28 10.84
CA ASP A 205 -11.54 9.68 11.04
C ASP A 205 -10.45 10.16 10.07
N ARG A 206 -9.70 9.23 9.47
CA ARG A 206 -8.58 9.52 8.56
C ARG A 206 -8.83 9.00 7.15
N ALA A 207 -10.03 8.50 6.87
CA ALA A 207 -10.32 7.79 5.64
C ALA A 207 -10.15 8.67 4.39
N TRP A 208 -10.49 9.96 4.44
CA TRP A 208 -10.34 10.84 3.29
C TRP A 208 -8.91 10.86 2.73
N TYR A 209 -7.92 11.15 3.58
CA TYR A 209 -6.53 11.20 3.13
C TYR A 209 -5.84 9.83 3.15
N SER A 210 -6.10 8.98 4.15
CA SER A 210 -5.39 7.70 4.31
C SER A 210 -5.94 6.61 3.39
N ALA A 211 -7.21 6.66 2.99
CA ALA A 211 -7.79 5.75 2.01
C ALA A 211 -7.59 6.31 0.60
N ILE A 212 -8.02 7.55 0.35
CA ILE A 212 -8.04 8.07 -1.02
C ILE A 212 -6.66 8.62 -1.41
N ALA A 213 -6.13 9.60 -0.68
CA ALA A 213 -4.91 10.29 -1.10
C ALA A 213 -3.70 9.34 -1.13
N LEU A 214 -3.53 8.57 -0.06
CA LEU A 214 -2.40 7.67 0.08
C LEU A 214 -2.39 6.56 -1.00
N LEU A 215 -3.53 5.91 -1.26
CA LEU A 215 -3.59 4.85 -2.27
C LEU A 215 -3.47 5.42 -3.68
N ALA A 216 -4.14 6.53 -3.96
CA ALA A 216 -4.00 7.21 -5.25
C ALA A 216 -2.54 7.63 -5.52
N SER A 217 -1.82 8.08 -4.49
CA SER A 217 -0.42 8.52 -4.63
C SER A 217 0.55 7.40 -5.02
N CYS A 218 0.26 6.14 -4.70
CA CYS A 218 1.09 5.01 -5.15
C CYS A 218 0.54 4.31 -6.40
N THR A 219 -0.77 4.34 -6.62
CA THR A 219 -1.41 3.65 -7.73
C THR A 219 -1.36 4.44 -9.02
N ILE A 220 -1.56 5.77 -8.98
CA ILE A 220 -1.45 6.62 -10.18
C ILE A 220 -0.06 6.47 -10.83
N PRO A 221 1.07 6.59 -10.10
CA PRO A 221 2.39 6.36 -10.70
C PRO A 221 2.58 4.96 -11.29
N ALA A 222 1.95 3.93 -10.73
CA ALA A 222 2.04 2.56 -11.24
C ALA A 222 1.39 2.39 -12.63
N PHE A 223 0.40 3.22 -12.96
CA PHE A 223 -0.19 3.30 -14.31
C PHE A 223 0.58 4.23 -15.25
N MET A 224 1.40 5.13 -14.71
CA MET A 224 2.18 6.08 -15.51
C MET A 224 3.45 5.43 -16.07
N LYS A 225 3.90 5.92 -17.24
CA LYS A 225 5.11 5.42 -17.92
C LYS A 225 6.38 5.51 -17.07
N PHE A 226 6.43 6.44 -16.11
CA PHE A 226 7.58 6.69 -15.25
C PHE A 226 7.63 5.81 -13.99
N GLY A 227 6.57 5.04 -13.69
CA GLY A 227 6.49 4.18 -12.49
C GLY A 227 6.12 2.72 -12.80
N LYS A 228 6.26 2.29 -14.07
CA LYS A 228 5.89 0.94 -14.52
C LYS A 228 6.50 -0.14 -13.62
N GLY A 229 5.62 -0.91 -12.97
CA GLY A 229 6.00 -2.06 -12.13
C GLY A 229 6.65 -1.72 -10.79
N ALA A 230 6.87 -0.43 -10.46
CA ALA A 230 7.50 0.01 -9.23
C ALA A 230 6.53 0.30 -8.07
N TRP A 231 5.30 -0.21 -8.17
CA TRP A 231 4.21 0.08 -7.22
C TRP A 231 4.60 -0.16 -5.76
N ILE A 232 5.32 -1.25 -5.46
CA ILE A 232 5.73 -1.58 -4.08
C ILE A 232 6.62 -0.50 -3.47
N GLN A 233 7.48 0.12 -4.29
CA GLN A 233 8.36 1.19 -3.84
C GLN A 233 7.58 2.47 -3.57
N TYR A 234 6.71 2.86 -4.49
CA TYR A 234 5.82 4.00 -4.28
C TYR A 234 4.94 3.79 -3.04
N ARG A 235 4.39 2.59 -2.85
CA ARG A 235 3.55 2.25 -1.69
C ARG A 235 4.29 2.39 -0.37
N ALA A 236 5.50 1.84 -0.26
CA ALA A 236 6.28 1.93 0.97
C ALA A 236 6.66 3.39 1.30
N TYR A 237 7.09 4.13 0.28
CA TYR A 237 7.52 5.52 0.43
C TYR A 237 6.38 6.44 0.82
N THR A 238 5.26 6.39 0.09
CA THR A 238 4.10 7.24 0.38
C THR A 238 3.50 6.91 1.73
N LEU A 239 3.48 5.63 2.14
CA LEU A 239 3.05 5.23 3.49
C LEU A 239 3.95 5.84 4.57
N THR A 240 5.27 5.79 4.37
CA THR A 240 6.24 6.36 5.33
C THR A 240 6.11 7.88 5.44
N PHE A 241 5.95 8.56 4.31
CA PHE A 241 5.77 10.02 4.30
C PHE A 241 4.45 10.42 4.91
N TRP A 242 3.38 9.70 4.59
CA TRP A 242 2.07 9.97 5.14
C TRP A 242 2.02 9.74 6.65
N SER A 243 2.56 8.62 7.13
CA SER A 243 2.66 8.35 8.56
C SER A 243 3.52 9.39 9.28
N ALA A 244 4.57 9.94 8.65
CA ALA A 244 5.34 11.05 9.21
C ALA A 244 4.50 12.34 9.28
N VAL A 245 3.72 12.66 8.25
CA VAL A 245 2.80 13.82 8.24
C VAL A 245 1.75 13.68 9.34
N VAL A 246 1.18 12.50 9.53
CA VAL A 246 0.19 12.21 10.59
C VAL A 246 0.74 12.49 11.99
N LEU A 247 2.02 12.18 12.24
CA LEU A 247 2.68 12.45 13.53
C LEU A 247 3.11 13.91 13.68
N THR A 248 3.49 14.54 12.57
CA THR A 248 4.00 15.92 12.56
C THR A 248 2.87 16.94 12.64
N PHE A 249 1.76 16.70 11.97
CA PHE A 249 0.61 17.59 11.88
C PHE A 249 -0.72 16.84 12.19
N PRO A 250 -0.91 16.31 13.40
CA PRO A 250 -2.12 15.56 13.74
C PRO A 250 -3.40 16.38 13.62
N HIS A 251 -3.35 17.67 13.99
CA HIS A 251 -4.49 18.58 13.87
C HIS A 251 -4.94 18.82 12.42
N PHE A 252 -4.06 18.65 11.43
CA PHE A 252 -4.44 18.77 10.02
C PHE A 252 -5.61 17.84 9.66
N MET A 253 -5.70 16.67 10.28
CA MET A 253 -6.76 15.69 10.03
C MET A 253 -7.87 15.67 11.09
N GLN A 254 -7.64 16.24 12.27
CA GLN A 254 -8.58 16.15 13.39
C GLN A 254 -9.49 17.38 13.47
N ASP A 255 -8.88 18.57 13.48
CA ASP A 255 -9.55 19.81 13.87
C ASP A 255 -9.34 20.95 12.87
N SER A 256 -8.62 20.70 11.77
CA SER A 256 -8.39 21.73 10.75
C SER A 256 -9.58 21.88 9.81
N MET A 257 -9.61 23.00 9.08
CA MET A 257 -10.57 23.27 8.00
C MET A 257 -10.52 22.23 6.86
N PHE A 258 -9.49 21.38 6.82
CA PHE A 258 -9.31 20.30 5.85
C PHE A 258 -9.65 18.91 6.41
N ALA A 259 -10.11 18.83 7.67
CA ALA A 259 -10.54 17.58 8.27
C ALA A 259 -11.86 17.16 7.62
N HIS A 260 -11.83 16.05 6.90
CA HIS A 260 -12.98 15.55 6.13
C HIS A 260 -13.39 14.18 6.66
N ARG A 261 -14.51 14.16 7.40
CA ARG A 261 -14.89 13.02 8.24
C ARG A 261 -15.73 12.00 7.48
N SER A 262 -15.69 10.74 7.93
CA SER A 262 -16.46 9.64 7.33
C SER A 262 -17.94 9.79 7.64
N ALA A 263 -18.82 9.49 6.68
CA ALA A 263 -20.26 9.57 6.92
C ALA A 263 -20.79 8.52 7.91
N HIS A 264 -19.95 7.56 8.32
CA HIS A 264 -20.32 6.40 9.15
C HIS A 264 -21.57 5.65 8.67
N ASN A 265 -21.87 5.74 7.37
CA ASN A 265 -23.06 5.12 6.80
C ASN A 265 -22.85 3.59 6.68
N PRO A 266 -23.66 2.75 7.35
CA PRO A 266 -23.51 1.29 7.27
C PRO A 266 -23.70 0.73 5.86
N TYR A 267 -24.52 1.37 5.02
CA TYR A 267 -24.66 0.96 3.61
C TYR A 267 -23.39 1.23 2.81
N ALA A 268 -22.71 2.34 3.09
CA ALA A 268 -21.44 2.68 2.45
C ALA A 268 -20.33 1.69 2.85
N MET A 269 -20.21 1.37 4.15
CA MET A 269 -19.29 0.36 4.67
C MET A 269 -19.54 -1.01 4.02
N PHE A 270 -20.80 -1.39 3.91
CA PHE A 270 -21.20 -2.65 3.28
C PHE A 270 -20.85 -2.69 1.79
N ILE A 271 -21.19 -1.66 1.01
CA ILE A 271 -20.95 -1.63 -0.44
C ILE A 271 -19.46 -1.70 -0.76
N ILE A 272 -18.62 -0.91 -0.07
CA ILE A 272 -17.17 -0.91 -0.34
C ILE A 272 -16.57 -2.27 0.05
N SER A 273 -16.97 -2.83 1.20
CA SER A 273 -16.45 -4.13 1.64
C SER A 273 -16.94 -5.30 0.77
N PHE A 274 -18.17 -5.20 0.25
CA PHE A 274 -18.69 -6.15 -0.74
C PHE A 274 -17.93 -6.07 -2.06
N ALA A 275 -17.68 -4.86 -2.56
CA ALA A 275 -16.87 -4.64 -3.75
C ALA A 275 -15.44 -5.18 -3.56
N ALA A 276 -14.83 -4.95 -2.39
CA ALA A 276 -13.53 -5.50 -2.04
C ALA A 276 -13.52 -7.03 -2.09
N LEU A 277 -14.54 -7.67 -1.51
CA LEU A 277 -14.65 -9.13 -1.51
C LEU A 277 -14.82 -9.70 -2.92
N VAL A 278 -15.73 -9.15 -3.72
CA VAL A 278 -15.96 -9.59 -5.11
C VAL A 278 -14.70 -9.42 -5.95
N ALA A 279 -14.03 -8.26 -5.87
CA ALA A 279 -12.80 -8.00 -6.60
C ALA A 279 -11.70 -9.01 -6.23
N ASN A 280 -11.50 -9.28 -4.93
CA ASN A 280 -10.48 -10.21 -4.48
C ASN A 280 -10.83 -11.68 -4.81
N ILE A 281 -12.11 -12.08 -4.81
CA ILE A 281 -12.53 -13.40 -5.29
C ILE A 281 -12.19 -13.58 -6.77
N ILE A 282 -12.47 -12.57 -7.61
CA ILE A 282 -12.17 -12.63 -9.05
C ILE A 282 -10.66 -12.76 -9.30
N VAL A 283 -9.86 -11.90 -8.64
CA VAL A 283 -8.40 -11.92 -8.79
C VAL A 283 -7.82 -13.23 -8.27
N PHE A 284 -8.23 -13.68 -7.08
CA PHE A 284 -7.76 -14.94 -6.50
C PHE A 284 -8.19 -16.14 -7.33
N GLY A 285 -9.42 -16.18 -7.84
CA GLY A 285 -9.90 -17.24 -8.73
C GLY A 285 -9.06 -17.35 -10.01
N ARG A 286 -8.75 -16.21 -10.64
CA ARG A 286 -7.84 -16.17 -11.79
C ARG A 286 -6.42 -16.61 -11.42
N HIS A 287 -5.95 -16.22 -10.23
CA HIS A 287 -4.63 -16.59 -9.71
C HIS A 287 -4.52 -18.10 -9.50
N ALA A 288 -5.47 -18.69 -8.77
CA ALA A 288 -5.56 -20.12 -8.53
C ALA A 288 -5.71 -20.92 -9.82
N TYR A 289 -6.54 -20.47 -10.77
CA TYR A 289 -6.68 -21.10 -12.09
C TYR A 289 -5.33 -21.17 -12.83
N ARG A 290 -4.54 -20.09 -12.80
CA ARG A 290 -3.21 -20.06 -13.42
C ARG A 290 -2.23 -20.98 -12.72
N ILE A 291 -2.21 -20.99 -11.39
CA ILE A 291 -1.37 -21.91 -10.60
C ILE A 291 -1.65 -23.36 -11.00
N VAL A 292 -2.93 -23.76 -11.04
CA VAL A 292 -3.34 -25.13 -11.34
C VAL A 292 -3.04 -25.49 -12.80
N LYS A 293 -3.40 -24.61 -13.75
CA LYS A 293 -3.23 -24.88 -15.19
C LYS A 293 -1.77 -24.89 -15.63
N LEU A 294 -0.96 -23.96 -15.13
CA LEU A 294 0.45 -23.83 -15.50
C LEU A 294 1.39 -24.62 -14.58
N ARG A 295 0.85 -25.21 -13.50
CA ARG A 295 1.61 -25.94 -12.46
C ARG A 295 2.81 -25.16 -11.93
N ARG A 296 2.65 -23.84 -11.79
CA ARG A 296 3.69 -22.92 -11.30
C ARG A 296 3.64 -22.78 -9.80
N ASN A 297 4.80 -22.74 -9.14
CA ASN A 297 4.88 -22.52 -7.70
C ASN A 297 5.02 -21.01 -7.38
N PRO A 298 4.04 -20.37 -6.71
CA PRO A 298 4.07 -18.92 -6.39
C PRO A 298 5.31 -18.45 -5.61
N PHE A 299 5.92 -19.35 -4.83
CA PHE A 299 7.08 -19.03 -3.98
C PHE A 299 8.41 -19.12 -4.71
N LYS A 300 8.47 -19.83 -5.84
CA LYS A 300 9.71 -20.12 -6.56
C LYS A 300 9.74 -19.56 -7.98
N GLN A 301 8.57 -19.29 -8.56
CA GLN A 301 8.40 -18.94 -9.97
C GLN A 301 7.39 -17.81 -10.13
N GLU A 302 7.59 -17.02 -11.18
CA GLU A 302 6.70 -15.92 -11.54
C GLU A 302 5.48 -16.44 -12.30
N ILE A 303 4.29 -16.26 -11.73
CA ILE A 303 3.01 -16.79 -12.22
C ILE A 303 2.53 -16.05 -13.46
N TYR A 304 2.89 -14.77 -13.60
CA TYR A 304 2.46 -13.90 -14.68
C TYR A 304 3.57 -13.59 -15.70
N SER A 305 4.66 -14.36 -15.67
CA SER A 305 5.83 -14.23 -16.55
C SER A 305 5.53 -14.24 -18.07
N ASP A 306 4.39 -14.80 -18.45
CA ASP A 306 3.88 -14.91 -19.82
C ASP A 306 2.95 -13.76 -20.23
N THR A 307 2.57 -12.86 -19.32
CA THR A 307 1.68 -11.75 -19.67
C THR A 307 2.41 -10.67 -20.47
N PRO A 308 1.77 -10.05 -21.49
CA PRO A 308 2.42 -9.05 -22.35
C PRO A 308 3.06 -7.90 -21.56
N THR A 309 2.39 -7.45 -20.50
CA THR A 309 2.89 -6.39 -19.61
C THR A 309 4.16 -6.81 -18.86
N TYR A 310 4.22 -8.05 -18.37
CA TYR A 310 5.40 -8.58 -17.70
C TYR A 310 6.58 -8.73 -18.68
N VAL A 311 6.30 -9.27 -19.87
CA VAL A 311 7.28 -9.43 -20.95
C VAL A 311 7.87 -8.07 -21.35
N GLU A 312 7.02 -7.06 -21.53
CA GLU A 312 7.44 -5.68 -21.81
C GLU A 312 8.35 -5.13 -20.70
N TRP A 313 7.95 -5.28 -19.44
CA TRP A 313 8.75 -4.79 -18.31
C TRP A 313 10.10 -5.47 -18.21
N VAL A 314 10.16 -6.79 -18.35
CA VAL A 314 11.43 -7.52 -18.31
C VAL A 314 12.31 -7.18 -19.50
N ARG A 315 11.75 -7.12 -20.71
CA ARG A 315 12.49 -6.76 -21.92
C ARG A 315 13.11 -5.36 -21.82
N ASP A 316 12.33 -4.37 -21.37
CA ASP A 316 12.71 -2.97 -21.44
C ASP A 316 13.49 -2.49 -20.19
N LEU A 317 13.30 -3.15 -19.03
CA LEU A 317 13.81 -2.65 -17.74
C LEU A 317 14.79 -3.59 -17.05
N ALA A 318 14.76 -4.91 -17.28
CA ALA A 318 15.60 -5.86 -16.54
C ALA A 318 17.04 -5.93 -17.05
N THR A 319 17.99 -6.32 -16.17
CA THR A 319 19.37 -6.62 -16.58
C THR A 319 19.45 -7.84 -17.51
N ASP A 320 20.50 -8.00 -18.33
CA ASP A 320 20.59 -9.22 -19.16
C ASP A 320 20.78 -10.47 -18.26
N GLU A 321 21.51 -10.32 -17.15
CA GLU A 321 21.60 -11.30 -16.07
C GLU A 321 20.23 -11.60 -15.43
N ASP A 322 19.43 -10.56 -15.11
CA ASP A 322 18.08 -10.75 -14.56
C ASP A 322 17.14 -11.45 -15.56
N LYS A 323 17.25 -11.14 -16.87
CA LYS A 323 16.46 -11.80 -17.92
C LYS A 323 16.74 -13.30 -17.94
N GLU A 324 18.01 -13.69 -17.87
CA GLU A 324 18.42 -15.09 -17.80
C GLU A 324 17.92 -15.75 -16.51
N LEU A 325 18.07 -15.10 -15.36
CA LEU A 325 17.61 -15.64 -14.07
C LEU A 325 16.09 -15.84 -14.03
N ILE A 326 15.31 -14.89 -14.55
CA ILE A 326 13.85 -14.98 -14.60
C ILE A 326 13.42 -16.09 -15.56
N ALA A 327 14.05 -16.17 -16.75
CA ALA A 327 13.75 -17.22 -17.73
C ALA A 327 14.10 -18.62 -17.20
N GLN A 328 15.26 -18.76 -16.53
CA GLN A 328 15.69 -20.02 -15.92
C GLN A 328 14.70 -20.53 -14.85
N ARG A 329 14.08 -19.64 -14.06
CA ARG A 329 13.10 -20.05 -13.03
C ARG A 329 11.87 -20.73 -13.63
N ILE A 330 11.47 -20.34 -14.83
CA ILE A 330 10.37 -20.94 -15.58
C ILE A 330 10.83 -22.02 -16.55
N GLY A 331 12.11 -22.40 -16.51
CA GLY A 331 12.70 -23.46 -17.34
C GLY A 331 12.78 -23.12 -18.83
N LYS A 332 12.85 -21.83 -19.17
CA LYS A 332 12.90 -21.35 -20.56
C LYS A 332 14.12 -20.45 -20.78
N THR A 333 14.44 -20.20 -22.04
CA THR A 333 15.44 -19.19 -22.44
C THR A 333 14.78 -17.82 -22.61
N PRO A 334 15.51 -16.70 -22.45
CA PRO A 334 14.97 -15.35 -22.64
C PRO A 334 14.31 -15.12 -24.02
N ALA A 335 14.78 -15.80 -25.06
CA ALA A 335 14.22 -15.73 -26.41
C ALA A 335 12.84 -16.42 -26.51
N GLU A 336 12.67 -17.58 -25.86
CA GLU A 336 11.40 -18.35 -25.87
C GLU A 336 10.25 -17.64 -25.16
N VAL A 337 10.56 -16.65 -24.32
CA VAL A 337 9.58 -15.87 -23.53
C VAL A 337 9.47 -14.43 -24.01
N GLY A 338 10.19 -14.05 -25.08
CA GLY A 338 10.12 -12.72 -25.68
C GLY A 338 10.78 -11.60 -24.86
N TYR A 339 11.73 -11.94 -23.98
CA TYR A 339 12.48 -10.96 -23.18
C TYR A 339 13.63 -10.29 -23.97
N VAL A 340 13.84 -10.75 -25.20
CA VAL A 340 14.80 -10.22 -26.17
C VAL A 340 14.02 -9.61 -27.34
N SER A 341 14.48 -8.48 -27.86
CA SER A 341 13.87 -7.73 -28.97
C SER A 341 14.01 -8.45 -30.30
#